data_AF-A0A2H0ADC6-F1
#
_entry.id   AF-A0A2H0ADC6-F1
#
_cell.length_a   1.000
_cell.length_b   1.000
_cell.length_c   1.000
_cell.angle_alpha   90.00
_cell.angle_beta   90.00
_cell.angle_gamma   90.00
#
_symmetry.space_group_name_H-M   'P 1'
#
loop_
_entity.id
_entity.type
_entity.pdbx_description
1 polymer ?
#
loop_
_entity_poly.entity_id
_entity_poly.type
_entity_poly.pdbx_seq_one_letter_code
_entity_poly.pdbx_strand_id
1 'polypeptide(L)'
;MTAWLVAIIKTGIMVLCAPLLAGWVKWLKCRLQNRQGPPPWQPYRDLLKLFRKDIVVAETASPIFRMAPYIVFSATTLAGSV
;
A
#
# COMPACT_ATOMS: atom_id res chain seq x y z
N MET A 1 -26.21 5.79 11.51
CA MET A 1 -24.89 5.53 12.15
C MET A 1 -24.24 4.24 11.62
N THR A 2 -25.01 3.17 11.43
CA THR A 2 -24.53 1.89 10.87
C THR A 2 -23.92 1.98 9.46
N ALA A 3 -24.47 2.83 8.57
CA ALA A 3 -23.95 3.00 7.21
C ALA A 3 -22.49 3.52 7.16
N TRP A 4 -22.15 4.50 8.00
CA TRP A 4 -20.79 5.04 8.10
C TRP A 4 -19.80 4.00 8.62
N LEU A 5 -20.21 3.18 9.60
CA LEU A 5 -19.40 2.07 10.09
C LEU A 5 -19.10 1.05 8.99
N VAL A 6 -20.10 0.66 8.21
CA VAL A 6 -19.92 -0.28 7.09
C VAL A 6 -18.98 0.29 6.03
N ALA A 7 -19.11 1.58 5.70
CA ALA A 7 -18.23 2.23 4.73
C ALA A 7 -16.76 2.24 5.19
N ILE A 8 -16.49 2.58 6.45
CA ILE A 8 -15.14 2.59 7.01
C ILE A 8 -14.55 1.17 7.03
N ILE A 9 -15.33 0.17 7.43
CA ILE A 9 -14.88 -1.23 7.46
C ILE A 9 -14.55 -1.74 6.06
N LYS A 10 -15.44 -1.49 5.07
CA LYS A 10 -15.22 -1.90 3.67
C LYS A 10 -13.93 -1.31 3.12
N THR A 11 -13.74 0.00 3.28
CA THR A 11 -12.54 0.70 2.79
C THR A 11 -11.29 0.22 3.51
N GLY A 12 -11.35 -0.01 4.82
CA GLY A 12 -10.23 -0.55 5.60
C GLY A 12 -9.81 -1.94 5.12
N ILE A 13 -10.77 -2.85 4.89
CA ILE A 13 -10.51 -4.18 4.34
C ILE A 13 -9.90 -4.09 2.94
N MET A 14 -10.42 -3.19 2.09
CA MET A 14 -9.89 -2.99 0.73
C MET A 14 -8.41 -2.57 0.77
N VAL A 15 -8.06 -1.56 1.59
CA VAL A 15 -6.68 -1.08 1.73
C VAL A 15 -5.76 -2.17 2.27
N LEU A 16 -6.24 -3.00 3.21
CA LEU A 16 -5.46 -4.11 3.74
C LEU A 16 -5.29 -5.25 2.72
N CYS A 17 -6.29 -5.54 1.90
CA CYS A 17 -6.21 -6.60 0.87
C CYS A 17 -5.32 -6.22 -0.32
N ALA A 18 -5.19 -4.93 -0.63
CA ALA A 18 -4.37 -4.44 -1.75
C ALA A 18 -2.90 -4.96 -1.75
N PRO A 19 -2.11 -4.85 -0.66
CA PRO A 19 -0.74 -5.36 -0.62
C PRO A 19 -0.66 -6.89 -0.72
N LEU A 20 -1.66 -7.64 -0.24
CA LEU A 20 -1.72 -9.09 -0.40
C LEU A 20 -1.86 -9.48 -1.87
N LEU A 21 -2.78 -8.83 -2.59
CA LEU A 21 -2.96 -9.06 -4.01
C LEU A 21 -1.70 -8.67 -4.80
N ALA A 22 -1.06 -7.55 -4.45
CA ALA A 22 0.20 -7.15 -5.08
C ALA A 22 1.32 -8.19 -4.86
N GLY A 23 1.43 -8.75 -3.66
CA GLY A 23 2.37 -9.83 -3.34
C GLY A 23 2.05 -11.12 -4.09
N TRP A 24 0.77 -11.47 -4.16
CA TRP A 24 0.28 -12.65 -4.89
C TRP A 24 0.60 -12.57 -6.38
N VAL A 25 0.34 -11.42 -7.02
CA VAL A 25 0.66 -11.20 -8.44
C VAL A 25 2.16 -11.34 -8.69
N LYS A 26 3.00 -10.79 -7.81
CA LYS A 26 4.46 -10.94 -7.92
C LYS A 26 4.89 -12.40 -7.77
N TRP A 27 4.32 -13.11 -6.81
CA TRP A 27 4.59 -14.53 -6.59
C TRP A 27 4.21 -15.37 -7.82
N LEU A 28 3.01 -15.15 -8.38
CA LEU A 28 2.56 -15.82 -9.60
C LEU A 28 3.48 -15.51 -10.79
N LYS A 29 3.85 -14.24 -11.01
CA LYS A 29 4.78 -13.84 -12.06
C LYS A 29 6.12 -14.57 -11.95
N CYS A 30 6.69 -14.67 -10.75
CA CYS A 30 7.94 -15.40 -10.54
C CYS A 30 7.80 -16.91 -10.83
N ARG A 31 6.69 -17.53 -10.42
CA ARG A 31 6.41 -18.95 -10.71
C ARG A 31 6.28 -19.22 -12.20
N LEU A 32 5.60 -18.34 -12.94
CA LEU A 32 5.49 -18.42 -14.40
C LEU A 32 6.85 -18.24 -15.11
N GLN A 33 7.75 -17.47 -14.51
CA GLN A 33 9.13 -17.31 -14.98
C GLN A 33 10.07 -18.43 -14.53
N ASN A 34 9.54 -19.50 -13.94
CA ASN A 34 10.31 -20.63 -13.38
C ASN A 34 11.37 -20.18 -12.34
N ARG A 35 11.09 -19.10 -11.60
CA ARG A 35 11.93 -18.56 -10.52
C ARG A 35 11.22 -18.68 -9.18
N GLN A 36 11.99 -18.93 -8.11
CA GLN A 36 11.45 -18.86 -6.76
C GLN A 36 11.23 -17.40 -6.36
N GLY A 37 9.98 -16.96 -6.38
CA GLY A 37 9.59 -15.60 -6.03
C GLY A 37 9.47 -15.37 -4.52
N PRO A 38 9.42 -14.10 -4.10
CA PRO A 38 9.13 -13.72 -2.71
C PRO A 38 7.78 -14.26 -2.25
N PRO A 39 7.59 -14.60 -0.97
CA PRO A 39 6.30 -15.06 -0.46
C PRO A 39 5.23 -13.96 -0.57
N PRO A 40 3.94 -14.32 -0.75
CA PRO A 40 2.84 -13.34 -0.94
C PRO A 40 2.68 -12.32 0.21
N TRP A 41 3.11 -12.66 1.42
CA TRP A 41 3.07 -11.79 2.60
C TRP A 41 4.26 -10.83 2.73
N GLN A 42 5.25 -10.91 1.84
CA GLN A 42 6.41 -10.02 1.85
C GLN A 42 6.05 -8.52 1.83
N PRO A 43 5.05 -8.05 1.06
CA PRO A 43 4.67 -6.63 1.06
C PRO A 43 4.26 -6.09 2.44
N TYR A 44 3.64 -6.90 3.30
CA TYR A 44 3.32 -6.48 4.67
C TYR A 44 4.57 -6.30 5.53
N ARG A 45 5.57 -7.19 5.37
CA ARG A 45 6.85 -7.08 6.07
C ARG A 45 7.63 -5.85 5.61
N ASP A 46 7.58 -5.56 4.31
CA ASP A 46 8.23 -4.40 3.73
C ASP A 46 7.58 -3.09 4.22
N LEU A 47 6.25 -3.03 4.30
CA LEU A 47 5.54 -1.90 4.91
C LEU A 47 5.95 -1.69 6.37
N LEU A 48 5.91 -2.75 7.19
CA LEU A 48 6.36 -2.67 8.59
C LEU A 48 7.82 -2.21 8.71
N LYS A 49 8.69 -2.64 7.80
CA LYS A 49 10.09 -2.21 7.76
C LYS A 49 10.22 -0.73 7.39
N LEU A 50 9.42 -0.24 6.42
CA LEU A 50 9.43 1.15 5.98
C LEU A 50 8.92 2.08 7.08
N PHE A 51 7.84 1.72 7.78
CA PHE A 51 7.31 2.52 8.89
C PHE A 51 8.25 2.63 10.09
N ARG A 52 9.19 1.68 10.24
CA ARG A 52 10.22 1.71 11.29
C ARG A 52 11.45 2.53 10.91
N LYS A 53 11.58 2.96 9.65
CA LYS A 53 12.77 3.64 9.16
C LYS A 53 12.61 5.15 9.29
N ASP A 54 13.67 5.82 9.74
CA ASP A 54 13.70 7.27 9.80
C ASP A 54 13.59 7.90 8.42
N ILE A 55 12.81 8.96 8.34
CA ILE A 55 12.50 9.67 7.11
C ILE A 55 13.61 10.70 6.88
N VAL A 56 14.52 10.41 5.95
CA VAL A 56 15.54 11.36 5.53
C VAL A 56 14.98 12.20 4.38
N VAL A 57 14.77 13.49 4.62
CA VAL A 57 14.34 14.47 3.60
C VAL A 57 15.48 15.46 3.38
N ALA A 58 15.82 15.72 2.11
CA ALA A 58 16.83 16.71 1.76
C ALA A 58 16.40 18.13 2.20
N GLU A 59 17.35 18.94 2.66
CA GLU A 59 17.09 20.31 3.15
C GLU A 59 16.52 21.22 2.05
N THR A 60 16.91 21.01 0.80
CA THR A 60 16.42 21.75 -0.38
C THR A 60 15.10 21.20 -0.95
N ALA A 61 14.52 20.16 -0.33
CA ALA A 61 13.33 19.54 -0.90
C ALA A 61 12.12 20.48 -0.83
N SER A 62 11.44 20.64 -1.96
CA SER A 62 10.18 21.38 -2.04
C SER A 62 9.12 20.75 -1.12
N PRO A 63 8.25 21.54 -0.47
CA PRO A 63 7.11 21.04 0.33
C PRO A 63 6.23 20.04 -0.42
N ILE A 64 6.17 20.15 -1.76
CA ILE A 64 5.44 19.23 -2.64
C ILE A 64 5.92 17.78 -2.47
N PHE A 65 7.22 17.57 -2.21
CA PHE A 65 7.79 16.23 -2.00
C PHE A 65 7.18 15.52 -0.79
N ARG A 66 6.82 16.29 0.25
CA ARG A 66 6.15 15.74 1.44
C ARG A 66 4.66 15.51 1.17
N MET A 67 3.99 16.38 0.42
CA MET A 67 2.54 16.31 0.19
C MET A 67 2.14 15.25 -0.85
N ALA A 68 2.95 15.07 -1.90
CA ALA A 68 2.66 14.16 -3.01
C ALA A 68 2.23 12.74 -2.60
N PRO A 69 2.96 12.01 -1.72
CA PRO A 69 2.56 10.65 -1.33
C PRO A 69 1.20 10.60 -0.63
N TYR A 70 0.87 11.61 0.19
CA TYR A 70 -0.43 11.68 0.86
C TYR A 70 -1.57 11.97 -0.12
N ILE A 71 -1.35 12.85 -1.10
CA ILE A 71 -2.36 13.15 -2.13
C ILE A 71 -2.66 11.92 -2.98
N VAL A 72 -1.63 11.22 -3.47
CA VAL A 72 -1.81 10.02 -4.30
C VAL A 72 -2.51 8.91 -3.52
N PHE A 73 -2.13 8.69 -2.27
CA PHE A 73 -2.78 7.70 -1.41
C PHE A 73 -4.27 8.03 -1.18
N SER A 74 -4.57 9.30 -0.88
CA SER A 74 -5.94 9.77 -0.65
C SER A 74 -6.81 9.62 -1.89
N ALA A 75 -6.32 10.08 -3.04
CA ALA A 75 -7.04 10.00 -4.31
C ALA A 75 -7.31 8.54 -4.73
N THR A 76 -6.31 7.67 -4.58
CA THR A 76 -6.44 6.24 -4.95
C THR A 76 -7.42 5.52 -4.03
N THR A 77 -7.38 5.81 -2.73
CA THR A 77 -8.31 5.21 -1.74
C THR A 77 -9.74 5.68 -1.99
N LEU A 78 -9.93 6.97 -2.29
CA LEU A 78 -11.23 7.52 -2.63
C LEU A 78 -11.80 6.84 -3.89
N ALA A 79 -10.98 6.71 -4.94
CA ALA A 79 -11.39 6.11 -6.21
C ALA A 79 -11.83 4.64 -6.10
N GLY A 80 -11.28 3.87 -5.16
CA GLY A 80 -11.73 2.50 -4.92
C GLY A 80 -12.85 2.35 -3.89
N SER A 81 -13.16 3.42 -3.16
CA SER A 81 -14.24 3.41 -2.16
C SER A 81 -15.64 3.62 -2.76
N VAL A 82 -15.70 4.34 -3.89
CA VAL A 82 -16.93 4.65 -4.65
C VAL A 82 -17.50 3.46 -5.40
#